data_AF-A0A2H5E0C7-F1
#
_entry.id   AF-A0A2H5E0C7-F1
#
_cell.length_a   1.000
_cell.length_b   1.000
_cell.length_c   1.000
_cell.angle_alpha   90.00
_cell.angle_beta   90.00
_cell.angle_gamma   90.00
#
_symmetry.space_group_name_H-M   'P 1'
#
loop_
_entity.id
_entity.type
_entity.pdbx_description
1 polymer ?
#
loop_
_entity_poly.entity_id
_entity_poly.type
_entity_poly.pdbx_seq_one_letter_code
_entity_poly.pdbx_strand_id
1 'polypeptide(L)'
;MRRLWPLLLLPTVAVGAGLEQRQCFPAQSFKLCLYQDAGAQGLDDASDGDDERKPPLAQAELRIYDSQGGQLSRLRVGRLSKLERTRLSDGGKPVFLLEENHGAGFGSYSGVEARPFTVGEHGLVFVQPPRRDAAKPFVMARALKSDWRETRGGFLLLSCAPDFPASGQWDGQAFRVRYGRLKLQDGRWLLTERSERGFWENEGDFPAERLFPK
;
A
#
# COMPACT_ATOMS: atom_id res chain seq x y z
N MET A 1 15.73 40.16 -56.28
CA MET A 1 14.63 40.09 -55.29
C MET A 1 14.56 38.66 -54.77
N ARG A 2 14.92 38.44 -53.50
CA ARG A 2 15.07 37.11 -52.88
C ARG A 2 13.69 36.52 -52.53
N ARG A 3 13.47 35.27 -52.93
CA ARG A 3 12.26 34.48 -52.66
C ARG A 3 12.24 34.06 -51.18
N LEU A 4 11.15 34.37 -50.48
CA LEU A 4 10.84 33.84 -49.15
C LEU A 4 10.13 32.48 -49.31
N TRP A 5 10.69 31.44 -48.72
CA TRP A 5 10.03 30.15 -48.50
C TRP A 5 9.16 30.21 -47.23
N PRO A 6 7.97 29.58 -47.20
CA PRO A 6 7.21 29.45 -45.97
C PRO A 6 7.79 28.28 -45.16
N LEU A 7 8.11 28.54 -43.90
CA LEU A 7 8.36 27.49 -42.92
C LEU A 7 7.04 26.74 -42.65
N LEU A 8 6.99 25.49 -43.09
CA LEU A 8 6.00 24.50 -42.64
C LEU A 8 6.29 24.18 -41.17
N LEU A 9 5.47 24.74 -40.29
CA LEU A 9 5.34 24.29 -38.90
C LEU A 9 4.69 22.90 -38.91
N LEU A 10 5.49 21.86 -38.70
CA LEU A 10 4.99 20.53 -38.36
C LEU A 10 4.32 20.60 -36.98
N PRO A 11 3.10 20.07 -36.81
CA PRO A 11 2.52 19.91 -35.49
C PRO A 11 3.32 18.86 -34.73
N THR A 12 4.01 19.28 -33.67
CA THR A 12 4.46 18.38 -32.62
C THR A 12 3.22 17.74 -32.00
N VAL A 13 3.00 16.46 -32.30
CA VAL A 13 2.02 15.65 -31.59
C VAL A 13 2.51 15.52 -30.17
N ALA A 14 1.93 16.32 -29.27
CA ALA A 14 2.07 16.10 -27.85
C ALA A 14 1.41 14.75 -27.54
N VAL A 15 2.23 13.72 -27.31
CA VAL A 15 1.77 12.47 -26.70
C VAL A 15 1.29 12.87 -25.31
N GLY A 16 -0.03 12.96 -25.15
CA GLY A 16 -0.63 13.29 -23.87
C GLY A 16 -0.22 12.25 -22.84
N ALA A 17 0.40 12.70 -21.74
CA ALA A 17 0.67 11.89 -20.56
C ALA A 17 -0.65 11.38 -19.99
N GLY A 18 -1.06 10.19 -20.43
CA GLY A 18 -2.29 9.52 -20.04
C GLY A 18 -2.01 8.49 -18.94
N LEU A 19 -2.91 8.44 -17.96
CA LEU A 19 -2.93 7.32 -17.00
C LEU A 19 -3.50 6.09 -17.69
N GLU A 20 -2.71 5.03 -17.77
CA GLU A 20 -3.11 3.71 -18.26
C GLU A 20 -3.57 2.80 -17.13
N GLN A 21 -4.52 1.92 -17.46
CA GLN A 21 -5.05 0.95 -16.51
C GLN A 21 -4.06 -0.21 -16.35
N ARG A 22 -3.46 -0.34 -15.18
CA ARG A 22 -2.49 -1.42 -14.88
C ARG A 22 -3.17 -2.68 -14.34
N GLN A 23 -4.20 -2.52 -13.52
CA GLN A 23 -4.88 -3.64 -12.87
C GLN A 23 -6.33 -3.28 -12.59
N CYS A 24 -7.27 -4.22 -12.79
CA CYS A 24 -8.66 -4.03 -12.39
C CYS A 24 -9.28 -5.30 -11.82
N PHE A 25 -10.19 -5.11 -10.87
CA PHE A 25 -11.02 -6.14 -10.28
C PHE A 25 -12.49 -5.78 -10.51
N PRO A 26 -13.19 -6.50 -11.42
CA PRO A 26 -14.63 -6.40 -11.51
C PRO A 26 -15.30 -7.14 -10.34
N ALA A 27 -16.35 -6.54 -9.80
CA ALA A 27 -17.27 -7.15 -8.85
C ALA A 27 -18.71 -6.92 -9.33
N GLN A 28 -19.70 -7.54 -8.67
CA GLN A 28 -21.10 -7.44 -9.09
C GLN A 28 -21.64 -6.00 -9.11
N SER A 29 -21.25 -5.18 -8.13
CA SER A 29 -21.78 -3.83 -7.96
C SER A 29 -20.76 -2.70 -8.17
N PHE A 30 -19.50 -3.03 -8.45
CA PHE A 30 -18.44 -2.04 -8.66
C PHE A 30 -17.30 -2.59 -9.51
N LYS A 31 -16.48 -1.68 -10.02
CA LYS A 31 -15.19 -1.97 -10.65
C LYS A 31 -14.09 -1.16 -9.96
N LEU A 32 -13.05 -1.83 -9.50
CA LEU A 32 -11.91 -1.23 -8.82
C LEU A 32 -10.68 -1.32 -9.73
N CYS A 33 -10.03 -0.20 -9.99
CA CYS A 33 -8.97 -0.12 -11.00
C CYS A 33 -7.79 0.72 -10.53
N LEU A 34 -6.59 0.20 -10.71
CA LEU A 34 -5.32 0.86 -10.45
C LEU A 34 -4.74 1.35 -11.78
N TYR A 35 -4.51 2.64 -11.87
CA TYR A 35 -3.97 3.35 -13.02
C TYR A 35 -2.56 3.88 -12.72
N GLN A 36 -1.73 3.98 -13.74
CA GLN A 36 -0.39 4.54 -13.68
C GLN A 36 -0.06 5.27 -14.99
N ASP A 37 0.81 6.27 -14.93
CA ASP A 37 1.34 6.94 -16.12
C ASP A 37 1.95 5.93 -17.11
N ALA A 38 1.51 5.98 -18.37
CA ALA A 38 1.96 5.08 -19.44
C ALA A 38 3.48 5.12 -19.63
N GLY A 39 4.10 6.29 -19.44
CA GLY A 39 5.56 6.49 -19.58
C GLY A 39 6.39 5.91 -18.44
N ALA A 40 5.75 5.30 -17.43
CA ALA A 40 6.42 4.78 -16.25
C ALA A 40 6.52 3.25 -16.21
N GLN A 41 6.01 2.55 -17.22
CA GLN A 41 6.19 1.10 -17.36
C GLN A 41 7.66 0.82 -17.75
N GLY A 42 8.40 0.10 -16.90
CA GLY A 42 9.79 -0.31 -17.19
C GLY A 42 10.90 0.54 -16.54
N LEU A 43 10.57 1.50 -15.66
CA LEU A 43 11.56 2.28 -14.88
C LEU A 43 11.92 1.63 -13.52
N ASP A 44 11.66 0.32 -13.40
CA ASP A 44 11.93 -0.43 -12.17
C ASP A 44 13.40 -0.86 -12.04
N ASP A 45 14.19 -0.77 -13.13
CA ASP A 45 15.61 -1.13 -13.21
C ASP A 45 16.51 0.05 -13.63
N ALA A 46 16.31 1.24 -13.07
CA ALA A 46 17.26 2.34 -13.26
C ALA A 46 18.52 2.08 -12.41
N SER A 47 19.47 1.34 -13.00
CA SER A 47 20.86 1.24 -12.56
C SER A 47 21.47 2.63 -12.42
N ASP A 48 22.18 2.79 -11.31
CA ASP A 48 22.95 3.98 -10.94
C ASP A 48 24.02 4.28 -11.99
N GLY A 49 23.98 5.50 -12.55
CA GLY A 49 24.88 5.91 -13.63
C GLY A 49 24.40 7.14 -14.40
N ASP A 50 23.99 8.19 -13.69
CA ASP A 50 24.07 9.62 -14.05
C ASP A 50 23.03 10.41 -13.24
N ASP A 51 23.50 11.39 -12.47
CA ASP A 51 22.78 12.16 -11.45
C ASP A 51 21.76 13.18 -12.04
N GLU A 52 21.33 13.03 -13.30
CA GLU A 52 20.57 14.09 -14.01
C GLU A 52 19.22 13.68 -14.58
N ARG A 53 18.73 12.46 -14.29
CA ARG A 53 17.35 12.11 -14.66
C ARG A 53 16.70 11.13 -13.70
N LYS A 54 16.45 11.57 -12.47
CA LYS A 54 15.42 10.92 -11.65
C LYS A 54 14.09 11.09 -12.40
N PRO A 55 13.48 10.02 -12.95
CA PRO A 55 12.24 10.18 -13.69
C PRO A 55 11.20 10.85 -12.77
N PRO A 56 10.35 11.73 -13.32
CA PRO A 56 9.31 12.37 -12.52
C PRO A 56 8.51 11.28 -11.79
N LEU A 57 8.06 11.60 -10.57
CA LEU A 57 7.19 10.70 -9.80
C LEU A 57 5.96 10.38 -10.64
N ALA A 58 5.99 9.22 -11.30
CA ALA A 58 4.90 8.77 -12.15
C ALA A 58 3.60 8.78 -11.37
N GLN A 59 2.59 9.45 -11.91
CA GLN A 59 1.30 9.52 -11.26
C GLN A 59 0.66 8.12 -11.25
N ALA A 60 0.09 7.73 -10.12
CA ALA A 60 -0.71 6.53 -10.00
C ALA A 60 -1.98 6.82 -9.20
N GLU A 61 -3.07 6.17 -9.58
CA GLU A 61 -4.38 6.39 -8.98
C GLU A 61 -5.14 5.08 -8.82
N LEU A 62 -5.78 4.90 -7.66
CA LEU A 62 -6.82 3.91 -7.44
C LEU A 62 -8.18 4.57 -7.69
N ARG A 63 -8.97 4.01 -8.59
CA ARG A 63 -10.31 4.50 -8.94
C ARG A 63 -11.35 3.41 -8.73
N ILE A 64 -12.51 3.82 -8.22
CA ILE A 64 -13.68 2.97 -8.06
C ILE A 64 -14.79 3.51 -8.95
N TYR A 65 -15.45 2.59 -9.65
CA TYR A 65 -16.64 2.86 -10.44
C TYR A 65 -17.80 2.01 -9.95
N ASP A 66 -19.02 2.53 -10.02
CA ASP A 66 -20.25 1.76 -9.85
C ASP A 66 -20.51 0.85 -11.06
N SER A 67 -21.61 0.08 -11.00
CA SER A 67 -22.05 -0.81 -12.09
C SER A 67 -22.47 -0.07 -13.37
N GLN A 68 -22.79 1.22 -13.29
CA GLN A 68 -23.18 2.06 -14.43
C GLN A 68 -21.98 2.79 -15.05
N GLY A 69 -20.80 2.67 -14.44
CA GLY A 69 -19.57 3.34 -14.88
C GLY A 69 -19.35 4.71 -14.24
N GLY A 70 -20.20 5.16 -13.32
CA GLY A 70 -19.99 6.38 -12.53
C GLY A 70 -18.80 6.22 -11.58
N GLN A 71 -17.89 7.20 -11.52
CA GLN A 71 -16.73 7.13 -10.63
C GLN A 71 -17.14 7.49 -9.19
N LEU A 72 -17.13 6.49 -8.30
CA LEU A 72 -17.47 6.67 -6.88
C LEU A 72 -16.34 7.33 -6.08
N SER A 73 -15.09 6.94 -6.35
CA SER A 73 -13.93 7.50 -5.64
C SER A 73 -12.65 7.44 -6.45
N ARG A 74 -11.70 8.31 -6.07
CA ARG A 74 -10.34 8.37 -6.61
C ARG A 74 -9.36 8.64 -5.48
N LEU A 75 -8.28 7.87 -5.42
CA LEU A 75 -7.18 8.05 -4.48
C LEU A 75 -5.86 8.10 -5.25
N ARG A 76 -5.04 9.13 -5.00
CA ARG A 76 -3.66 9.17 -5.48
C ARG A 76 -2.82 8.22 -4.64
N VAL A 77 -1.98 7.43 -5.31
CA VAL A 77 -1.15 6.41 -4.68
C VAL A 77 0.26 6.46 -5.23
N GLY A 78 1.22 5.82 -4.56
CA GLY A 78 2.59 5.71 -5.05
C GLY A 78 2.68 4.90 -6.34
N ARG A 79 3.68 5.19 -7.19
CA ARG A 79 3.86 4.50 -8.48
C ARG A 79 3.99 2.97 -8.35
N LEU A 80 4.64 2.51 -7.27
CA LEU A 80 4.88 1.10 -6.98
C LEU A 80 3.74 0.45 -6.20
N SER A 81 2.58 1.10 -6.13
CA SER A 81 1.44 0.52 -5.44
C SER A 81 1.04 -0.81 -6.07
N LYS A 82 0.45 -1.72 -5.31
CA LYS A 82 -0.19 -2.92 -5.84
C LYS A 82 -1.56 -3.06 -5.21
N LEU A 83 -2.44 -3.73 -5.94
CA LEU A 83 -3.76 -4.05 -5.45
C LEU A 83 -3.89 -5.58 -5.36
N GLU A 84 -4.18 -6.07 -4.16
CA GLU A 84 -4.38 -7.50 -3.93
C GLU A 84 -5.79 -7.77 -3.42
N ARG A 85 -6.38 -8.87 -3.88
CA ARG A 85 -7.67 -9.35 -3.37
C ARG A 85 -7.42 -10.40 -2.31
N THR A 86 -7.97 -10.20 -1.11
CA THR A 86 -7.87 -11.16 0.00
C THR A 86 -8.93 -12.25 -0.11
N ARG A 87 -8.88 -13.24 0.77
CA ARG A 87 -9.94 -14.25 0.95
C ARG A 87 -11.04 -13.78 1.90
N LEU A 88 -10.90 -12.58 2.48
CA LEU A 88 -11.84 -12.01 3.44
C LEU A 88 -13.02 -11.32 2.74
N SER A 89 -14.14 -11.27 3.46
CA SER A 89 -15.37 -10.61 3.03
C SER A 89 -15.97 -9.82 4.19
N ASP A 90 -16.32 -8.56 3.93
CA ASP A 90 -16.96 -7.64 4.86
C ASP A 90 -18.37 -7.31 4.39
N GLY A 91 -19.38 -7.82 5.11
CA GLY A 91 -20.78 -7.70 4.70
C GLY A 91 -21.07 -8.29 3.31
N GLY A 92 -20.37 -9.36 2.92
CA GLY A 92 -20.48 -9.98 1.59
C GLY A 92 -19.63 -9.31 0.51
N LYS A 93 -18.97 -8.19 0.81
CA LYS A 93 -18.10 -7.48 -0.13
C LYS A 93 -16.65 -7.92 0.04
N PRO A 94 -15.87 -8.07 -1.04
CA PRO A 94 -14.47 -8.45 -0.93
C PRO A 94 -13.66 -7.39 -0.17
N VAL A 95 -12.68 -7.86 0.59
CA VAL A 95 -11.63 -7.02 1.19
C VAL A 95 -10.40 -7.06 0.28
N PHE A 96 -9.82 -5.89 0.03
CA PHE A 96 -8.61 -5.71 -0.77
C PHE A 96 -7.48 -5.16 0.10
N LEU A 97 -6.24 -5.34 -0.37
CA LEU A 97 -5.06 -4.66 0.15
C LEU A 97 -4.57 -3.67 -0.89
N LEU A 98 -4.41 -2.41 -0.47
CA LEU A 98 -3.59 -1.45 -1.18
C LEU A 98 -2.19 -1.52 -0.58
N GLU A 99 -1.26 -2.09 -1.33
CA GLU A 99 0.15 -2.17 -0.93
C GLU A 99 0.92 -1.01 -1.54
N GLU A 100 1.77 -0.34 -0.77
CA GLU A 100 2.67 0.70 -1.24
C GLU A 100 4.11 0.37 -0.84
N ASN A 101 4.97 0.22 -1.86
CA ASN A 101 6.38 -0.02 -1.64
C ASN A 101 7.13 1.31 -1.52
N HIS A 102 7.64 1.59 -0.33
CA HIS A 102 8.47 2.75 0.00
C HIS A 102 9.98 2.42 -0.01
N GLY A 103 10.34 1.17 -0.32
CA GLY A 103 11.71 0.67 -0.43
C GLY A 103 12.47 1.11 -1.68
N ALA A 104 11.89 1.93 -2.55
CA ALA A 104 12.55 2.39 -3.78
C ALA A 104 13.64 3.45 -3.47
N GLY A 105 14.82 2.98 -3.09
CA GLY A 105 16.02 3.78 -2.87
C GLY A 105 17.09 2.99 -2.10
N PHE A 106 18.36 3.20 -2.42
CA PHE A 106 19.48 2.56 -1.73
C PHE A 106 19.43 2.90 -0.22
N GLY A 107 19.39 1.88 0.64
CA GLY A 107 19.30 2.05 2.10
C GLY A 107 17.89 2.37 2.66
N SER A 108 16.83 2.25 1.87
CA SER A 108 15.46 2.46 2.38
C SER A 108 14.99 1.28 3.23
N TYR A 109 14.91 1.51 4.54
CA TYR A 109 14.31 0.58 5.50
C TYR A 109 12.77 0.66 5.55
N SER A 110 12.15 1.41 4.63
CA SER A 110 10.73 1.75 4.67
C SER A 110 9.80 0.63 4.20
N GLY A 111 10.32 -0.40 3.49
CA GLY A 111 9.60 -1.62 3.10
C GLY A 111 8.24 -1.39 2.41
N VAL A 112 7.31 -2.32 2.62
CA VAL A 112 5.94 -2.29 2.05
C VAL A 112 4.92 -2.02 3.14
N GLU A 113 4.01 -1.09 2.88
CA GLU A 113 2.84 -0.82 3.71
C GLU A 113 1.58 -1.37 3.04
N ALA A 114 0.82 -2.21 3.73
CA ALA A 114 -0.46 -2.73 3.26
C ALA A 114 -1.62 -2.10 4.05
N ARG A 115 -2.58 -1.54 3.32
CA ARG A 115 -3.80 -0.93 3.88
C ARG A 115 -5.01 -1.75 3.45
N PRO A 116 -5.66 -2.49 4.37
CA PRO A 116 -6.85 -3.24 4.02
C PRO A 116 -8.05 -2.29 3.86
N PHE A 117 -8.91 -2.58 2.89
CA PHE A 117 -10.11 -1.79 2.63
C PHE A 117 -11.21 -2.62 1.96
N THR A 118 -12.44 -2.12 2.03
CA THR A 118 -13.57 -2.58 1.21
C THR A 118 -14.19 -1.42 0.42
N VAL A 119 -15.21 -1.71 -0.37
CA VAL A 119 -15.94 -0.71 -1.17
C VAL A 119 -17.31 -0.44 -0.55
N GLY A 120 -17.43 0.74 0.07
CA GLY A 120 -18.69 1.28 0.58
C GLY A 120 -19.54 1.92 -0.52
N GLU A 121 -20.65 2.54 -0.10
CA GLU A 121 -21.55 3.29 -1.00
C GLU A 121 -20.84 4.46 -1.68
N HIS A 122 -19.94 5.13 -0.96
CA HIS A 122 -19.19 6.30 -1.44
C HIS A 122 -17.74 5.98 -1.82
N GLY A 123 -17.43 4.72 -2.15
CA GLY A 123 -16.11 4.28 -2.59
C GLY A 123 -15.27 3.64 -1.49
N LEU A 124 -14.00 4.06 -1.35
CA LEU A 124 -13.03 3.39 -0.48
C LEU A 124 -13.39 3.50 1.01
N VAL A 125 -13.43 2.36 1.70
CA VAL A 125 -13.56 2.30 3.16
C VAL A 125 -12.39 1.52 3.72
N PHE A 126 -11.38 2.24 4.21
CA PHE A 126 -10.22 1.64 4.86
C PHE A 126 -10.60 1.03 6.20
N VAL A 127 -9.93 -0.07 6.54
CA VAL A 127 -10.04 -0.67 7.86
C VAL A 127 -9.54 0.30 8.91
N GLN A 128 -10.34 0.50 9.96
CA GLN A 128 -9.99 1.33 11.10
C GLN A 128 -10.42 0.65 12.40
N PRO A 129 -9.51 -0.08 13.08
CA PRO A 129 -9.83 -0.67 14.38
C PRO A 129 -9.95 0.41 15.46
N PRO A 130 -10.73 0.17 16.54
CA PRO A 130 -10.88 1.11 17.64
C PRO A 130 -9.55 1.51 18.28
N ARG A 131 -9.51 2.71 18.88
CA ARG A 131 -8.32 3.26 19.59
C ARG A 131 -7.09 3.45 18.68
N ARG A 132 -7.30 3.54 17.37
CA ARG A 132 -6.33 4.09 16.43
C ARG A 132 -6.75 5.49 16.01
N ASP A 133 -5.78 6.28 15.60
CA ASP A 133 -6.01 7.62 15.08
C ASP A 133 -6.91 7.54 13.85
N ALA A 134 -8.14 8.05 13.96
CA ALA A 134 -9.12 8.02 12.88
C ALA A 134 -8.69 8.89 11.67
N ALA A 135 -7.74 9.80 11.84
CA ALA A 135 -7.21 10.60 10.75
C ALA A 135 -6.25 9.82 9.83
N LYS A 136 -5.80 8.63 10.25
CA LYS A 136 -4.85 7.80 9.49
C LYS A 136 -5.41 6.40 9.29
N PRO A 137 -5.43 5.88 8.04
CA PRO A 137 -5.79 4.50 7.78
C PRO A 137 -4.92 3.54 8.58
N PHE A 138 -5.48 2.39 8.97
CA PHE A 138 -4.69 1.32 9.56
C PHE A 138 -3.70 0.75 8.53
N VAL A 139 -2.43 0.61 8.95
CA VAL A 139 -1.34 0.12 8.10
C VAL A 139 -0.75 -1.16 8.71
N MET A 140 -0.48 -2.13 7.86
CA MET A 140 0.29 -3.34 8.18
C MET A 140 1.62 -3.25 7.45
N ALA A 141 2.73 -3.21 8.19
CA ALA A 141 4.06 -3.09 7.60
C ALA A 141 4.67 -4.48 7.32
N ARG A 142 5.30 -4.61 6.15
CA ARG A 142 6.27 -5.66 5.82
C ARG A 142 7.61 -4.97 5.55
N ALA A 143 8.39 -4.82 6.60
CA ALA A 143 9.65 -4.09 6.60
C ALA A 143 10.50 -4.50 7.79
N LEU A 144 11.82 -4.67 7.59
CA LEU A 144 12.75 -5.04 8.66
C LEU A 144 12.28 -6.28 9.45
N LYS A 145 12.08 -6.11 10.77
CA LYS A 145 11.58 -7.14 11.70
C LYS A 145 10.07 -7.02 11.92
N SER A 146 9.33 -6.50 10.94
CA SER A 146 7.87 -6.43 10.92
C SER A 146 7.31 -7.16 9.72
N ASP A 147 6.24 -7.92 9.94
CA ASP A 147 5.55 -8.67 8.89
C ASP A 147 4.08 -8.91 9.29
N TRP A 148 3.28 -9.35 8.33
CA TRP A 148 1.90 -9.74 8.55
C TRP A 148 1.51 -10.94 7.69
N ARG A 149 0.48 -11.67 8.14
CA ARG A 149 -0.06 -12.84 7.45
C ARG A 149 -1.60 -12.84 7.50
N GLU A 150 -2.22 -13.05 6.35
CA GLU A 150 -3.67 -13.27 6.28
C GLU A 150 -4.07 -14.60 6.95
N THR A 151 -5.22 -14.58 7.61
CA THR A 151 -5.88 -15.74 8.22
C THR A 151 -7.34 -15.76 7.81
N ARG A 152 -8.07 -16.83 8.12
CA ARG A 152 -9.49 -16.95 7.77
C ARG A 152 -10.38 -15.79 8.27
N GLY A 153 -10.01 -15.14 9.37
CA GLY A 153 -10.83 -14.11 10.01
C GLY A 153 -10.19 -12.72 10.06
N GLY A 154 -9.06 -12.51 9.38
CA GLY A 154 -8.33 -11.24 9.44
C GLY A 154 -6.83 -11.43 9.27
N PHE A 155 -6.01 -10.68 10.00
CA PHE A 155 -4.56 -10.63 9.84
C PHE A 155 -3.82 -10.83 11.18
N LEU A 156 -2.71 -11.54 11.12
CA LEU A 156 -1.70 -11.59 12.18
C LEU A 156 -0.63 -10.55 11.88
N LEU A 157 -0.20 -9.82 12.90
CA LEU A 157 0.72 -8.70 12.80
C LEU A 157 1.89 -8.93 13.74
N LEU A 158 3.11 -8.84 13.22
CA LEU A 158 4.33 -8.99 13.99
C LEU A 158 5.17 -7.75 13.82
N SER A 159 5.73 -7.24 14.90
CA SER A 159 6.81 -6.27 14.83
C SER A 159 7.80 -6.45 15.97
N CYS A 160 9.07 -6.18 15.69
CA CYS A 160 10.11 -6.09 16.69
C CYS A 160 10.86 -4.78 16.49
N ALA A 161 10.92 -3.98 17.55
CA ALA A 161 11.53 -2.65 17.52
C ALA A 161 12.27 -2.38 18.85
N PRO A 162 13.22 -1.45 18.86
CA PRO A 162 13.86 -0.99 20.09
C PRO A 162 12.82 -0.62 21.16
N ASP A 163 13.05 -1.08 22.40
CA ASP A 163 12.25 -0.76 23.58
C ASP A 163 12.78 0.53 24.22
N PHE A 164 12.36 1.68 23.67
CA PHE A 164 12.76 2.98 24.21
C PHE A 164 12.16 3.18 25.61
N PRO A 165 12.98 3.42 26.65
CA PRO A 165 12.46 3.84 27.94
C PRO A 165 11.83 5.23 27.83
N ALA A 166 11.00 5.60 28.81
CA ALA A 166 10.34 6.91 28.85
C ALA A 166 11.34 8.09 28.89
N SER A 167 12.57 7.85 29.35
CA SER A 167 13.68 8.81 29.33
C SER A 167 14.31 9.02 27.94
N GLY A 168 13.90 8.27 26.92
CA GLY A 168 14.24 8.49 25.50
C GLY A 168 15.56 7.90 25.02
N GLN A 169 16.48 7.50 25.90
CA GLN A 169 17.72 6.85 25.50
C GLN A 169 17.58 5.33 25.49
N TRP A 170 17.75 4.73 24.32
CA TRP A 170 17.80 3.28 24.16
C TRP A 170 19.18 2.75 24.53
N ASP A 171 19.24 1.62 25.23
CA ASP A 171 20.47 0.98 25.73
C ASP A 171 21.22 0.16 24.67
N GLY A 172 20.71 0.12 23.43
CA GLY A 172 21.27 -0.66 22.33
C GLY A 172 20.95 -2.16 22.40
N GLN A 173 20.23 -2.63 23.43
CA GLN A 173 20.03 -4.05 23.70
C GLN A 173 18.55 -4.43 23.90
N ALA A 174 17.75 -3.54 24.47
CA ALA A 174 16.37 -3.83 24.82
C ALA A 174 15.48 -3.76 23.58
N PHE A 175 14.88 -4.89 23.20
CA PHE A 175 13.87 -4.93 22.15
C PHE A 175 12.51 -5.35 22.71
N ARG A 176 11.46 -4.98 21.98
CA ARG A 176 10.09 -5.40 22.26
C ARG A 176 9.49 -6.02 21.02
N VAL A 177 9.00 -7.23 21.18
CA VAL A 177 8.21 -7.93 20.18
C VAL A 177 6.74 -7.66 20.45
N ARG A 178 6.00 -7.27 19.42
CA ARG A 178 4.54 -7.08 19.44
C ARG A 178 3.89 -8.11 18.54
N TYR A 179 2.88 -8.78 19.08
CA TYR A 179 2.00 -9.68 18.36
C TYR A 179 0.61 -9.07 18.35
N GLY A 180 0.09 -8.80 17.17
CA GLY A 180 -1.24 -8.25 16.94
C GLY A 180 -2.12 -9.21 16.16
N ARG A 181 -3.41 -9.17 16.44
CA ARG A 181 -4.44 -9.83 15.65
C ARG A 181 -5.52 -8.82 15.30
N LEU A 182 -5.63 -8.53 14.01
CA LEU A 182 -6.71 -7.76 13.43
C LEU A 182 -7.77 -8.73 12.94
N LYS A 183 -8.98 -8.68 13.49
CA LYS A 183 -10.10 -9.58 13.18
C LYS A 183 -11.28 -8.81 12.64
N LEU A 184 -11.92 -9.35 11.60
CA LEU A 184 -13.22 -8.90 11.15
C LEU A 184 -14.30 -9.74 11.83
N GLN A 185 -15.09 -9.11 12.71
CA GLN A 185 -16.16 -9.76 13.46
C GLN A 185 -17.41 -8.89 13.43
N ASP A 186 -18.53 -9.46 12.96
CA ASP A 186 -19.83 -8.78 12.88
C ASP A 186 -19.76 -7.43 12.14
N GLY A 187 -19.02 -7.39 11.02
CA GLY A 187 -18.82 -6.18 10.21
C GLY A 187 -17.93 -5.12 10.87
N ARG A 188 -17.21 -5.47 11.93
CA ARG A 188 -16.31 -4.56 12.66
C ARG A 188 -14.89 -5.12 12.73
N TRP A 189 -13.92 -4.24 12.53
CA TRP A 189 -12.52 -4.56 12.67
C TRP A 189 -12.06 -4.37 14.11
N LEU A 190 -11.57 -5.44 14.73
CA LEU A 190 -11.09 -5.47 16.10
C LEU A 190 -9.61 -5.78 16.12
N LEU A 191 -8.83 -4.97 16.83
CA LEU A 191 -7.41 -5.18 17.00
C LEU A 191 -7.10 -5.57 18.45
N THR A 192 -6.44 -6.71 18.60
CA THR A 192 -5.98 -7.26 19.88
C THR A 192 -4.48 -7.39 19.82
N GLU A 193 -3.78 -6.94 20.85
CA GLU A 193 -2.32 -6.89 20.86
C GLU A 193 -1.77 -7.38 22.20
N ARG A 194 -0.62 -8.06 22.13
CA ARG A 194 0.25 -8.30 23.29
C ARG A 194 1.67 -7.93 22.91
N SER A 195 2.47 -7.58 23.91
CA SER A 195 3.90 -7.34 23.71
C SER A 195 4.70 -7.99 24.81
N GLU A 196 5.92 -8.38 24.49
CA GLU A 196 6.89 -8.92 25.44
C GLU A 196 8.28 -8.37 25.15
N ARG A 197 9.10 -8.27 26.20
CA ARG A 197 10.51 -7.98 26.03
C ARG A 197 11.18 -9.17 25.39
N GLY A 198 12.06 -8.88 24.45
CA GLY A 198 12.76 -9.88 23.70
C GLY A 198 13.15 -9.35 22.33
N PHE A 199 14.03 -10.09 21.70
CA PHE A 199 14.45 -9.81 20.35
C PHE A 199 13.89 -10.91 19.44
N TRP A 200 13.28 -10.49 18.34
CA TRP A 200 12.88 -11.40 17.29
C TRP A 200 13.91 -11.32 16.17
N GLU A 201 14.84 -12.27 16.16
CA GLU A 201 15.67 -12.52 15.00
C GLU A 201 14.85 -13.27 13.97
N ASN A 202 14.56 -12.64 12.83
CA ASN A 202 14.07 -13.44 11.72
C ASN A 202 14.77 -13.12 10.42
N GLU A 203 15.43 -14.17 9.94
CA GLU A 203 15.58 -14.55 8.54
C GLU A 203 14.78 -15.85 8.22
N GLY A 204 13.90 -16.32 9.12
CA GLY A 204 13.11 -17.55 9.02
C GLY A 204 11.58 -17.36 8.95
N ASP A 205 10.81 -18.41 9.26
CA ASP A 205 9.35 -18.48 9.05
C ASP A 205 8.53 -17.51 9.92
N PHE A 206 7.33 -17.15 9.45
CA PHE A 206 6.36 -16.37 10.22
C PHE A 206 5.88 -17.14 11.47
N PRO A 207 5.83 -16.53 12.67
CA PRO A 207 5.56 -17.23 13.92
C PRO A 207 4.24 -18.05 13.93
N ALA A 208 4.23 -19.07 14.78
CA ALA A 208 3.04 -19.88 14.99
C ALA A 208 1.87 -19.03 15.50
N GLU A 209 0.67 -19.27 14.98
CA GLU A 209 -0.53 -18.48 15.29
C GLU A 209 -0.87 -18.43 16.80
N ARG A 210 -0.49 -19.47 17.56
CA ARG A 210 -0.68 -19.54 19.02
C ARG A 210 0.04 -18.44 19.81
N LEU A 211 1.04 -17.78 19.21
CA LEU A 211 1.77 -16.67 19.83
C LEU A 211 1.01 -15.33 19.73
N PHE A 212 -0.05 -15.27 18.94
CA PHE A 212 -0.85 -14.06 18.75
C PHE A 212 -2.04 -14.06 19.72
N PRO A 213 -2.45 -12.89 20.23
CA PRO A 213 -3.62 -12.79 21.09
C PRO A 213 -4.86 -13.31 20.35
N LYS A 214 -5.81 -13.84 21.12
CA LYS A 214 -7.08 -14.35 20.59
C LYS A 214 -8.02 -13.21 20.27
#